data_AF-A0A377KPX4-F1
#
_entry.id   AF-A0A377KPX4-F1
#
_cell.length_a   1.000
_cell.length_b   1.000
_cell.length_c   1.000
_cell.angle_alpha   90.00
_cell.angle_beta   90.00
_cell.angle_gamma   90.00
#
_symmetry.space_group_name_H-M   'P 1'
#
loop_
_entity.id
_entity.type
_entity.pdbx_description
1 polymer ?
#
loop_
_entity_poly.entity_id
_entity_poly.type
_entity_poly.pdbx_seq_one_letter_code
_entity_poly.pdbx_strand_id
1 'polypeptide(L)'
;MENTATKLRVIYGDCTLGLKGQGFHYIFSYTRGGMESLNKNGKEWLYRETLPTFWRALTDNDRGNGFGYRSSVWLGAGKYPKVKQIQVRIEDAAIELPIAPVNNQYSNTEYVSSAEILFTLEYNTVPKTEVVVSYRINALGEIKVNVVYHGQKGVPELPLLGIRFIMPTQATSFT
;
A
#
# COMPACT_ATOMS: atom_id res chain seq x y z
N MET A 1 4.25 -35.14 14.86
CA MET A 1 4.18 -33.80 15.45
C MET A 1 3.59 -32.89 14.40
N GLU A 2 2.30 -32.56 14.51
CA GLU A 2 1.69 -31.54 13.65
C GLU A 2 2.38 -30.20 13.89
N ASN A 3 2.69 -29.52 12.80
CA ASN A 3 3.50 -28.31 12.79
C ASN A 3 2.68 -27.16 13.38
N THR A 4 2.92 -26.82 14.66
CA THR A 4 2.29 -25.72 15.43
C THR A 4 2.69 -24.32 14.94
N ALA A 5 3.19 -24.21 13.71
CA ALA A 5 3.58 -22.93 13.13
C ALA A 5 2.33 -22.06 12.95
N THR A 6 2.37 -20.85 13.51
CA THR A 6 1.37 -19.81 13.26
C THR A 6 1.20 -19.67 11.74
N LYS A 7 -0.04 -19.72 11.25
CA LYS A 7 -0.34 -19.57 9.82
C LYS A 7 -1.12 -18.30 9.56
N LEU A 8 -0.84 -17.70 8.40
CA LEU A 8 -1.58 -16.58 7.85
C LEU A 8 -2.72 -17.12 7.00
N ARG A 9 -3.97 -16.83 7.37
CA ARG A 9 -5.14 -17.12 6.53
C ARG A 9 -5.25 -16.08 5.43
N VAL A 10 -5.47 -16.53 4.19
CA VAL A 10 -5.68 -15.68 3.02
C VAL A 10 -7.14 -15.75 2.60
N ILE A 11 -7.73 -14.60 2.27
CA ILE A 11 -9.11 -14.46 1.81
C ILE A 11 -9.06 -13.74 0.47
N TYR A 12 -9.45 -14.44 -0.59
CA TYR A 12 -9.43 -13.95 -1.96
C TYR A 12 -10.81 -13.38 -2.32
N GLY A 13 -10.93 -12.06 -2.39
CA GLY A 13 -12.16 -11.37 -2.82
C GLY A 13 -11.99 -10.72 -4.18
N ASP A 14 -13.10 -10.45 -4.86
CA ASP A 14 -13.08 -9.81 -6.20
C ASP A 14 -12.44 -8.42 -6.20
N CYS A 15 -12.61 -7.66 -5.12
CA CYS A 15 -12.08 -6.31 -4.98
C CYS A 15 -10.97 -6.18 -3.93
N THR A 16 -10.65 -7.26 -3.21
CA THR A 16 -9.80 -7.18 -2.02
C THR A 16 -9.00 -8.45 -1.76
N LEU A 17 -7.80 -8.30 -1.20
CA LEU A 17 -7.07 -9.38 -0.52
C LEU A 17 -7.18 -9.19 0.99
N GLY A 18 -7.77 -10.17 1.68
CA GLY A 18 -7.82 -10.21 3.14
C GLY A 18 -6.75 -11.13 3.71
N LEU A 19 -6.05 -10.69 4.75
CA LEU A 19 -5.04 -11.48 5.46
C LEU A 19 -5.35 -11.49 6.95
N LYS A 20 -5.44 -12.67 7.56
CA LYS A 20 -5.78 -12.82 8.98
C LYS A 20 -4.79 -13.73 9.69
N GLY A 21 -4.32 -13.30 10.85
CA GLY A 21 -3.53 -14.14 11.76
C GLY A 21 -3.97 -13.95 13.20
N GLN A 22 -3.11 -14.33 14.14
CA GLN A 22 -3.42 -14.21 15.56
C GLN A 22 -3.41 -12.75 16.00
N GLY A 23 -4.59 -12.19 16.29
CA GLY A 23 -4.73 -10.83 16.78
C GLY A 23 -4.62 -9.73 15.72
N PHE A 24 -4.58 -10.08 14.43
CA PHE A 24 -4.57 -9.08 13.34
C PHE A 24 -5.40 -9.50 12.14
N HIS A 25 -5.88 -8.51 11.40
CA HIS A 25 -6.59 -8.66 10.13
C HIS A 25 -6.31 -7.44 9.25
N TYR A 26 -5.77 -7.69 8.05
CA TYR A 26 -5.39 -6.66 7.09
C TYR A 26 -6.19 -6.82 5.80
N ILE A 27 -6.64 -5.72 5.22
CA ILE A 27 -7.37 -5.74 3.94
C ILE A 27 -6.64 -4.83 2.96
N PHE A 28 -6.37 -5.36 1.77
CA PHE A 28 -5.83 -4.60 0.65
C PHE A 28 -6.90 -4.44 -0.40
N SER A 29 -7.03 -3.22 -0.92
CA SER A 29 -8.06 -2.83 -1.87
C SER A 29 -7.49 -2.80 -3.27
N TYR A 30 -8.01 -3.63 -4.16
CA TYR A 30 -7.58 -3.66 -5.56
C TYR A 30 -7.99 -2.38 -6.29
N THR A 31 -9.13 -1.81 -5.93
CA THR A 31 -9.66 -0.60 -6.56
C THR A 31 -9.04 0.67 -6.01
N ARG A 32 -8.68 0.70 -4.72
CA ARG A 32 -8.06 1.87 -4.07
C ARG A 32 -6.52 1.85 -4.10
N GLY A 33 -5.91 0.70 -4.41
CA GLY A 33 -4.47 0.61 -4.69
C GLY A 33 -3.55 0.53 -3.47
N GLY A 34 -4.07 0.15 -2.30
CA GLY A 34 -3.30 0.12 -1.06
C GLY A 34 -3.97 -0.67 0.06
N MET A 35 -3.33 -0.69 1.23
CA MET A 35 -3.90 -1.28 2.45
C MET A 35 -5.03 -0.38 2.96
N GLU A 36 -6.26 -0.90 2.98
CA GLU A 36 -7.47 -0.17 3.38
C GLU A 36 -7.84 -0.42 4.86
N SER A 37 -7.41 -1.55 5.43
CA SER A 37 -7.61 -1.87 6.85
C SER A 37 -6.31 -2.43 7.46
N LEU A 38 -5.95 -1.90 8.62
CA LEU A 38 -4.88 -2.40 9.48
C LEU A 38 -5.49 -2.70 10.85
N ASN A 39 -6.29 -3.75 10.96
CA ASN A 39 -6.84 -4.14 12.25
C ASN A 39 -5.80 -4.93 13.06
N LYS A 40 -5.45 -4.43 14.25
CA LYS A 40 -4.55 -5.11 15.18
C LYS A 40 -5.11 -5.01 16.60
N ASN A 41 -5.17 -6.15 17.28
CA ASN A 41 -5.75 -6.33 18.62
C ASN A 41 -7.19 -5.80 18.71
N GLY A 42 -7.99 -6.04 17.67
CA GLY A 42 -9.40 -5.64 17.62
C GLY A 42 -9.64 -4.14 17.40
N LYS A 43 -8.60 -3.37 17.05
CA LYS A 43 -8.70 -1.94 16.74
C LYS A 43 -8.29 -1.69 15.30
N GLU A 44 -9.10 -0.91 14.59
CA GLU A 44 -8.72 -0.35 13.29
C GLU A 44 -7.74 0.80 13.48
N TRP A 45 -6.71 0.84 12.65
CA TRP A 45 -5.65 1.85 12.70
C TRP A 45 -5.63 2.75 11.47
N LEU A 46 -6.46 2.51 10.44
CA LEU A 46 -6.55 3.34 9.24
C LEU A 46 -7.92 4.01 9.10
N TYR A 47 -7.94 5.30 8.75
CA TYR A 47 -9.13 5.99 8.23
C TYR A 47 -9.26 5.91 6.72
N ARG A 48 -8.11 5.73 6.03
CA ARG A 48 -7.99 5.68 4.58
C ARG A 48 -6.85 4.76 4.22
N GLU A 49 -6.90 4.29 2.99
CA GLU A 49 -5.88 3.49 2.38
C GLU A 49 -4.52 4.17 2.43
N THR A 50 -3.48 3.35 2.61
CA THR A 50 -2.11 3.85 2.56
C THR A 50 -1.71 4.09 1.11
N LEU A 51 -1.37 5.34 0.77
CA LEU A 51 -0.93 5.74 -0.57
C LEU A 51 0.38 6.53 -0.50
N PRO A 52 1.19 6.50 -1.57
CA PRO A 52 2.32 7.40 -1.70
C PRO A 52 1.91 8.88 -1.57
N THR A 53 2.76 9.66 -0.93
CA THR A 53 2.62 11.11 -0.79
C THR A 53 3.82 11.81 -1.39
N PHE A 54 3.57 12.90 -2.11
CA PHE A 54 4.59 13.66 -2.83
C PHE A 54 4.76 15.10 -2.36
N TRP A 55 3.99 15.50 -1.35
CA TRP A 55 3.95 16.90 -0.92
C TRP A 55 4.22 17.04 0.56
N ARG A 56 4.98 18.10 0.88
CA ARG A 56 5.23 18.58 2.24
C ARG A 56 4.81 20.04 2.36
N ALA A 57 4.59 20.51 3.58
CA ALA A 57 4.38 21.95 3.81
C ALA A 57 5.59 22.75 3.31
N LEU A 58 5.31 23.92 2.72
CA LEU A 58 6.35 24.82 2.23
C LEU A 58 6.96 25.61 3.39
N THR A 59 8.29 25.66 3.42
CA THR A 59 9.08 26.59 4.24
C THR A 59 9.12 27.96 3.59
N ASP A 60 9.58 28.98 4.30
CA ASP A 60 9.74 30.32 3.72
C ASP A 60 10.82 30.37 2.64
N ASN A 61 11.85 29.52 2.72
CA ASN A 61 12.84 29.37 1.66
C ASN A 61 12.21 28.83 0.37
N ASP A 62 11.29 27.85 0.47
CA ASP A 62 10.56 27.31 -0.70
C ASP A 62 9.66 28.36 -1.34
N ARG A 63 9.09 29.27 -0.53
CA ARG A 63 8.31 30.41 -1.04
C ARG A 63 9.22 31.42 -1.73
N GLY A 64 10.30 31.82 -1.06
CA GLY A 64 11.25 32.82 -1.56
C GLY A 64 11.96 32.41 -2.84
N ASN A 65 12.24 31.11 -3.02
CA ASN A 65 12.86 30.59 -4.24
C ASN A 65 11.84 30.16 -5.32
N GLY A 66 10.54 30.25 -5.09
CA GLY A 66 9.49 29.84 -6.04
C GLY A 66 9.29 28.33 -6.22
N PHE A 67 9.77 27.48 -5.31
CA PHE A 67 9.66 26.02 -5.37
C PHE A 67 8.20 25.56 -5.44
N GLY A 68 7.32 26.18 -4.65
CA GLY A 68 5.90 25.84 -4.62
C GLY A 68 5.23 25.94 -6.01
N TYR A 69 5.60 26.96 -6.81
CA TYR A 69 5.10 27.12 -8.17
C TYR A 69 5.62 26.02 -9.10
N ARG A 70 6.95 25.82 -9.12
CA ARG A 70 7.61 24.86 -10.02
C ARG A 70 7.19 23.41 -9.78
N SER A 71 6.97 23.02 -8.53
CA SER A 71 6.69 21.63 -8.15
C SER A 71 5.21 21.34 -7.86
N SER A 72 4.32 22.34 -8.00
CA SER A 72 2.89 22.24 -7.64
C SER A 72 2.14 21.03 -8.22
N VAL A 73 2.58 20.50 -9.38
CA VAL A 73 2.02 19.28 -9.98
C VAL A 73 1.97 18.10 -9.00
N TRP A 74 2.95 17.98 -8.11
CA TRP A 74 3.06 16.90 -7.14
C TRP A 74 1.98 16.95 -6.05
N LEU A 75 1.46 18.15 -5.73
CA LEU A 75 0.37 18.31 -4.77
C LEU A 75 -0.94 17.67 -5.27
N GLY A 76 -1.25 17.88 -6.56
CA GLY A 76 -2.44 17.33 -7.20
C GLY A 76 -2.27 15.85 -7.57
N ALA A 77 -1.11 15.50 -8.14
CA ALA A 77 -0.81 14.15 -8.57
C ALA A 77 -1.00 13.13 -7.44
N GLY A 78 -0.49 13.42 -6.23
CA GLY A 78 -0.59 12.51 -5.09
C GLY A 78 -1.99 12.28 -4.51
N LYS A 79 -3.02 12.99 -4.99
CA LYS A 79 -4.40 12.82 -4.49
C LYS A 79 -5.19 11.75 -5.24
N TYR A 80 -4.82 11.47 -6.49
CA TYR A 80 -5.62 10.63 -7.39
C TYR A 80 -4.71 9.65 -8.16
N PRO A 81 -4.10 8.67 -7.46
CA PRO A 81 -3.40 7.58 -8.14
C PRO A 81 -4.36 6.78 -9.00
N LYS A 82 -3.86 6.28 -10.13
CA LYS A 82 -4.51 5.22 -10.91
C LYS A 82 -3.81 3.91 -10.63
N VAL A 83 -4.56 2.88 -10.23
CA VAL A 83 -4.02 1.51 -10.14
C VAL A 83 -3.76 1.01 -11.56
N LYS A 84 -2.49 0.84 -11.92
CA LYS A 84 -2.08 0.37 -13.24
C LYS A 84 -1.91 -1.14 -13.29
N GLN A 85 -1.36 -1.71 -12.22
CA GLN A 85 -1.13 -3.15 -12.11
C GLN A 85 -1.15 -3.58 -10.65
N ILE A 86 -1.61 -4.81 -10.41
CA ILE A 86 -1.54 -5.49 -9.12
C ILE A 86 -0.86 -6.84 -9.34
N GLN A 87 0.02 -7.23 -8.43
CA GLN A 87 0.60 -8.56 -8.39
C GLN A 87 0.43 -9.13 -6.98
N VAL A 88 0.05 -10.39 -6.89
CA VAL A 88 -0.05 -11.12 -5.61
C VAL A 88 0.94 -12.28 -5.64
N ARG A 89 1.67 -12.45 -4.55
CA ARG A 89 2.57 -13.58 -4.33
C ARG A 89 2.20 -14.30 -3.06
N ILE A 90 2.15 -15.61 -3.13
CA ILE A 90 1.88 -16.51 -2.01
C ILE A 90 3.09 -17.43 -1.88
N GLU A 91 3.71 -17.47 -0.70
CA GLU A 91 4.96 -18.22 -0.48
C GLU A 91 6.02 -17.93 -1.55
N ASP A 92 6.24 -16.63 -1.83
CA ASP A 92 7.16 -16.12 -2.86
C ASP A 92 6.83 -16.48 -4.32
N ALA A 93 5.78 -17.28 -4.57
CA ALA A 93 5.30 -17.59 -5.92
C ALA A 93 4.22 -16.60 -6.37
N ALA A 94 4.39 -16.01 -7.55
CA ALA A 94 3.35 -15.19 -8.16
C ALA A 94 2.15 -16.05 -8.55
N ILE A 95 0.95 -15.54 -8.26
CA ILE A 95 -0.31 -16.15 -8.68
C ILE A 95 -1.03 -15.24 -9.68
N GLU A 96 -1.97 -15.81 -10.44
CA GLU A 96 -2.94 -15.01 -11.18
C GLU A 96 -3.70 -14.11 -10.21
N LEU A 97 -3.98 -12.86 -10.63
CA LEU A 97 -4.69 -11.92 -9.78
C LEU A 97 -6.07 -12.52 -9.42
N PRO A 98 -6.37 -12.72 -8.13
CA PRO A 98 -7.53 -13.51 -7.72
C PRO A 98 -8.80 -12.64 -7.69
N ILE A 99 -9.18 -12.11 -8.84
CA ILE A 99 -10.44 -11.40 -9.10
C ILE A 99 -11.45 -12.34 -9.76
N ALA A 100 -12.72 -11.96 -9.86
CA ALA A 100 -13.72 -12.78 -10.54
C ALA A 100 -13.37 -12.99 -12.03
N PRO A 101 -13.54 -14.21 -12.58
CA PRO A 101 -14.06 -15.41 -11.92
C PRO A 101 -12.98 -16.29 -11.23
N VAL A 102 -11.70 -15.94 -11.36
CA VAL A 102 -10.54 -16.70 -10.82
C VAL A 102 -10.68 -16.94 -9.32
N ASN A 103 -11.18 -15.94 -8.57
CA ASN A 103 -11.37 -16.04 -7.14
C ASN A 103 -12.24 -17.22 -6.68
N ASN A 104 -13.17 -17.70 -7.51
CA ASN A 104 -14.07 -18.82 -7.19
C ASN A 104 -13.35 -20.17 -7.11
N GLN A 105 -12.09 -20.27 -7.52
CA GLN A 105 -11.30 -21.49 -7.33
C GLN A 105 -10.80 -21.66 -5.89
N TYR A 106 -10.79 -20.57 -5.10
CA TYR A 106 -10.34 -20.58 -3.71
C TYR A 106 -11.51 -20.79 -2.76
N SER A 107 -11.20 -21.37 -1.61
CA SER A 107 -12.11 -21.52 -0.48
C SER A 107 -11.91 -20.39 0.54
N ASN A 108 -12.34 -20.63 1.78
CA ASN A 108 -12.05 -19.75 2.91
C ASN A 108 -11.04 -20.39 3.88
N THR A 109 -10.26 -21.38 3.45
CA THR A 109 -9.37 -22.21 4.29
C THR A 109 -7.92 -22.25 3.82
N GLU A 110 -7.46 -21.23 3.11
CA GLU A 110 -6.09 -21.11 2.62
C GLU A 110 -5.19 -20.54 3.71
N TYR A 111 -4.12 -21.28 4.02
CA TYR A 111 -3.17 -20.93 5.08
C TYR A 111 -1.74 -21.00 4.57
N VAL A 112 -1.00 -19.91 4.79
CA VAL A 112 0.34 -19.69 4.25
C VAL A 112 1.26 -19.13 5.33
N SER A 113 2.56 -19.12 5.09
CA SER A 113 3.57 -18.53 5.97
C SER A 113 3.79 -17.06 5.63
N SER A 114 3.67 -16.70 4.34
CA SER A 114 3.74 -15.32 3.88
C SER A 114 2.89 -15.04 2.64
N ALA A 115 2.46 -13.77 2.52
CA ALA A 115 1.81 -13.22 1.34
C ALA A 115 2.41 -11.85 1.03
N GLU A 116 2.56 -11.53 -0.26
CA GLU A 116 2.96 -10.20 -0.73
C GLU A 116 1.97 -9.68 -1.76
N ILE A 117 1.63 -8.40 -1.66
CA ILE A 117 0.87 -7.69 -2.69
C ILE A 117 1.66 -6.46 -3.15
N LEU A 118 1.72 -6.27 -4.47
CA LEU A 118 2.39 -5.16 -5.13
C LEU A 118 1.38 -4.34 -5.93
N PHE A 119 1.44 -3.02 -5.78
CA PHE A 119 0.66 -2.06 -6.55
C PHE A 119 1.60 -1.21 -7.39
N THR A 120 1.41 -1.21 -8.71
CA THR A 120 1.98 -0.19 -9.60
C THR A 120 0.96 0.93 -9.74
N LEU A 121 1.27 2.10 -9.18
CA LEU A 121 0.41 3.27 -9.17
C LEU A 121 0.94 4.31 -10.16
N GLU A 122 0.09 4.70 -11.10
CA GLU A 122 0.36 5.76 -12.08
C GLU A 122 -0.19 7.10 -11.58
N TYR A 123 0.59 8.17 -11.76
CA TYR A 123 0.28 9.53 -11.35
C TYR A 123 0.26 10.49 -12.52
N ASN A 124 -0.66 11.45 -12.46
CA ASN A 124 -0.93 12.40 -13.54
C ASN A 124 0.08 13.57 -13.63
N THR A 125 1.37 13.28 -13.58
CA THR A 125 2.41 14.21 -14.02
C THR A 125 2.51 14.20 -15.55
N VAL A 126 3.23 15.17 -16.13
CA VAL A 126 3.51 15.19 -17.56
C VAL A 126 5.03 15.21 -17.76
N PRO A 127 5.65 14.13 -18.27
CA PRO A 127 5.06 12.81 -18.55
C PRO A 127 4.59 12.07 -17.28
N LYS A 128 3.77 11.03 -17.43
CA LYS A 128 3.22 10.22 -16.32
C LYS A 128 4.34 9.60 -15.48
N THR A 129 4.12 9.51 -14.18
CA THR A 129 5.05 8.92 -13.21
C THR A 129 4.45 7.65 -12.63
N GLU A 130 5.28 6.64 -12.36
CA GLU A 130 4.87 5.41 -11.69
C GLU A 130 5.62 5.22 -10.38
N VAL A 131 4.91 4.70 -9.37
CA VAL A 131 5.47 4.27 -8.10
C VAL A 131 4.96 2.87 -7.80
N VAL A 132 5.88 1.99 -7.40
CA VAL A 132 5.54 0.63 -6.97
C VAL A 132 5.54 0.58 -5.44
N VAL A 133 4.46 0.09 -4.85
CA VAL A 133 4.37 -0.16 -3.41
C VAL A 133 4.16 -1.65 -3.19
N SER A 134 5.01 -2.29 -2.38
CA SER A 134 4.80 -3.68 -1.95
C SER A 134 4.56 -3.80 -0.46
N TYR A 135 3.69 -4.73 -0.08
CA TYR A 135 3.42 -5.11 1.29
C TYR A 135 3.62 -6.61 1.41
N ARG A 136 4.65 -7.04 2.14
CA ARG A 136 4.88 -8.44 2.48
C ARG A 136 4.52 -8.67 3.94
N ILE A 137 3.67 -9.66 4.18
CA ILE A 137 3.12 -10.01 5.48
C ILE A 137 3.48 -11.45 5.79
N ASN A 138 4.00 -11.70 6.99
CA ASN A 138 4.23 -13.05 7.49
C ASN A 138 3.13 -13.48 8.47
N ALA A 139 3.17 -14.74 8.91
CA ALA A 139 2.20 -15.27 9.85
C ALA A 139 2.23 -14.65 11.25
N LEU A 140 3.27 -13.89 11.60
CA LEU A 140 3.35 -13.11 12.85
C LEU A 140 2.66 -11.73 12.73
N GLY A 141 2.24 -11.34 11.52
CA GLY A 141 1.61 -10.06 11.25
C GLY A 141 2.60 -8.91 11.09
N GLU A 142 3.89 -9.20 10.93
CA GLU A 142 4.90 -8.22 10.56
C GLU A 142 4.68 -7.80 9.10
N ILE A 143 4.79 -6.51 8.84
CA ILE A 143 4.54 -5.93 7.52
C ILE A 143 5.82 -5.26 7.06
N LYS A 144 6.41 -5.79 5.99
CA LYS A 144 7.49 -5.11 5.26
C LYS A 144 6.87 -4.32 4.12
N VAL A 145 7.01 -2.99 4.19
CA VAL A 145 6.54 -2.07 3.14
C VAL A 145 7.73 -1.59 2.34
N ASN A 146 7.70 -1.75 1.02
CA ASN A 146 8.67 -1.13 0.12
C ASN A 146 7.96 -0.11 -0.77
N VAL A 147 8.60 1.03 -1.00
CA VAL A 147 8.14 2.06 -1.95
C VAL A 147 9.27 2.33 -2.92
N VAL A 148 9.03 2.10 -4.21
CA VAL A 148 10.02 2.26 -5.26
C VAL A 148 9.53 3.29 -6.28
N TYR A 149 10.31 4.36 -6.41
CA TYR A 149 10.15 5.35 -7.47
C TYR A 149 11.48 5.47 -8.21
N HIS A 150 11.48 5.18 -9.51
CA HIS A 150 12.69 5.17 -10.33
C HIS A 150 13.06 6.56 -10.89
N GLY A 151 12.30 7.60 -10.56
CA GLY A 151 12.41 8.90 -11.21
C GLY A 151 11.62 8.93 -12.52
N GLN A 152 11.28 10.14 -12.97
CA GLN A 152 10.70 10.37 -14.29
C GLN A 152 11.43 11.56 -14.91
N LYS A 153 11.91 11.42 -16.15
CA LYS A 153 12.54 12.57 -16.84
C LYS A 153 11.46 13.54 -17.31
N GLY A 154 11.74 14.84 -17.22
CA GLY A 154 10.84 15.90 -17.69
C GLY A 154 9.76 16.31 -16.71
N VAL A 155 9.71 15.73 -15.50
CA VAL A 155 8.86 16.24 -14.40
C VAL A 155 9.67 17.13 -13.46
N PRO A 156 9.03 18.09 -12.76
CA PRO A 156 9.72 18.95 -11.79
C PRO A 156 10.31 18.17 -10.61
N GLU A 157 11.18 18.85 -9.86
CA GLU A 157 11.75 18.34 -8.61
C GLU A 157 10.66 17.81 -7.65
N LEU A 158 10.89 16.61 -7.11
CA LEU A 158 9.96 15.92 -6.20
C LEU A 158 10.15 16.43 -4.77
N PRO A 159 9.13 17.02 -4.12
CA PRO A 159 9.26 17.57 -2.77
C PRO A 159 9.52 16.55 -1.66
N LEU A 160 8.97 15.35 -1.82
CA LEU A 160 8.97 14.26 -0.83
C LEU A 160 8.60 12.97 -1.56
N LEU A 161 9.13 11.84 -1.12
CA LEU A 161 8.53 10.53 -1.34
C LEU A 161 8.30 9.87 0.02
N GLY A 162 7.08 9.42 0.27
CA GLY A 162 6.77 8.62 1.45
C GLY A 162 5.46 7.88 1.27
N ILE A 163 5.12 7.02 2.22
CA ILE A 163 3.80 6.38 2.33
C ILE A 163 3.02 7.11 3.43
N ARG A 164 1.75 7.45 3.16
CA ARG A 164 0.92 8.17 4.14
C ARG A 164 0.02 7.19 4.87
N PHE A 165 0.05 7.25 6.19
CA PHE A 165 -0.88 6.59 7.09
C PHE A 165 -1.78 7.66 7.73
N ILE A 166 -3.11 7.53 7.57
CA ILE A 166 -4.09 8.40 8.23
C ILE A 166 -4.71 7.59 9.35
N MET A 167 -4.30 7.87 10.58
CA MET A 167 -4.61 7.04 11.75
C MET A 167 -5.75 7.65 12.58
N PRO A 168 -6.59 6.83 13.26
CA PRO A 168 -7.77 7.33 13.96
C PRO A 168 -7.51 8.03 15.29
N THR A 169 -6.45 7.61 15.98
CA THR A 169 -6.13 8.06 17.33
C THR A 169 -4.81 8.81 17.30
N GLN A 170 -4.77 9.99 17.94
CA GLN A 170 -3.55 10.75 18.10
C GLN A 170 -2.58 9.98 19.02
N ALA A 171 -1.31 9.88 18.61
CA ALA A 171 -0.25 9.37 19.47
C ALA A 171 0.00 10.34 20.63
N THR A 172 0.07 9.82 21.85
CA THR A 172 0.38 10.61 23.05
C THR A 172 1.89 10.83 23.23
N SER A 173 2.71 9.95 22.66
CA SER A 173 4.17 10.00 22.70
C SER A 173 4.78 9.26 21.51
N PHE A 174 6.05 9.52 21.24
CA PHE A 174 6.91 8.74 20.34
C PHE A 174 8.25 8.48 21.06
N THR A 175 8.88 7.34 20.78
CA THR A 175 10.18 6.94 21.32
C THR A 175 11.13 6.58 20.20
#